data_AF-A0A837HWA9-F1
#
_entry.id   AF-A0A837HWA9-F1
#
_cell.length_a   1.000
_cell.length_b   1.000
_cell.length_c   1.000
_cell.angle_alpha   90.00
_cell.angle_beta   90.00
_cell.angle_gamma   90.00
#
_symmetry.space_group_name_H-M   'P 1'
#
loop_
_entity.id
_entity.type
_entity.pdbx_description
1 polymer ?
#
loop_
_entity_poly.entity_id
_entity_poly.type
_entity_poly.pdbx_seq_one_letter_code
_entity_poly.pdbx_strand_id
1 'polypeptide(L)'
;MVVLGHFTNLTKIIMKTTTYRNHIASPFQLAPKKTFTKKDPLKEELLKNTGTFNLTAIIEEDIQTSSQFKHIPGFLGYICTLKIGNEVIGIGRGSAILNRMNKFVERGIRFAYGASIVDAVVRSTKTLDALYLKTSGQENPGVLKEETGEIDYTPELATDKQKSYLRELININVLDDRERDQWASQIDELTKDEASEKIQFFMR
;
A
#
# COMPACT_ATOMS: atom_id res chain seq x y z
N MET A 1 41.18 -61.92 -16.34
CA MET A 1 42.57 -61.57 -15.98
C MET A 1 43.08 -60.60 -17.03
N VAL A 2 43.92 -59.63 -16.63
CA VAL A 2 44.51 -58.55 -17.45
C VAL A 2 43.59 -57.33 -17.66
N VAL A 3 43.97 -56.07 -17.40
CA VAL A 3 44.91 -55.36 -16.50
C VAL A 3 44.52 -53.88 -16.63
N LEU A 4 44.65 -53.13 -15.53
CA LEU A 4 44.46 -51.68 -15.45
C LEU A 4 45.28 -50.90 -16.48
N GLY A 5 44.61 -50.02 -17.22
CA GLY A 5 45.24 -48.97 -18.03
C GLY A 5 45.01 -47.59 -17.38
N HIS A 6 46.10 -47.02 -16.87
CA HIS A 6 46.22 -45.63 -16.40
C HIS A 6 45.65 -44.63 -17.41
N PHE A 7 44.77 -43.73 -16.96
CA PHE A 7 44.56 -42.44 -17.62
C PHE A 7 45.21 -41.34 -16.80
N THR A 8 46.31 -40.84 -17.36
CA THR A 8 47.14 -39.75 -16.87
C THR A 8 46.50 -38.38 -17.11
N ASN A 9 46.70 -37.51 -16.13
CA ASN A 9 46.64 -36.05 -16.13
C ASN A 9 46.35 -35.35 -17.47
N LEU A 10 45.18 -34.70 -17.52
CA LEU A 10 44.95 -33.53 -18.37
C LEU A 10 44.65 -32.33 -17.46
N THR A 11 45.72 -31.66 -17.05
CA THR A 11 45.72 -30.32 -16.48
C THR A 11 45.04 -29.37 -17.46
N LYS A 12 43.82 -28.95 -17.10
CA LYS A 12 43.05 -27.95 -17.83
C LYS A 12 43.70 -26.58 -17.62
N ILE A 13 44.59 -26.19 -18.52
CA ILE A 13 45.09 -24.81 -18.62
C ILE A 13 43.92 -23.95 -19.11
N ILE A 14 43.19 -23.33 -18.18
CA ILE A 14 42.20 -22.31 -18.49
C ILE A 14 42.96 -20.99 -18.65
N MET A 15 43.19 -20.58 -19.90
CA MET A 15 43.65 -19.22 -20.21
C MET A 15 42.63 -18.21 -19.69
N LYS A 16 43.01 -17.39 -18.70
CA LYS A 16 42.27 -16.19 -18.31
C LYS A 16 42.75 -15.02 -19.16
N THR A 17 42.21 -14.85 -20.36
CA THR A 17 42.36 -13.62 -21.14
C THR A 17 41.19 -12.69 -20.83
N THR A 18 41.34 -11.89 -19.78
CA THR A 18 40.48 -10.70 -19.59
C THR A 18 41.40 -9.52 -19.38
N THR A 19 41.78 -8.87 -20.47
CA THR A 19 42.59 -7.65 -20.47
C THR A 19 41.70 -6.49 -20.03
N TYR A 20 41.41 -6.39 -18.74
CA TYR A 20 40.84 -5.16 -18.18
C TYR A 20 41.94 -4.10 -18.18
N ARG A 21 41.80 -3.09 -19.03
CA ARG A 21 42.56 -1.85 -18.86
C ARG A 21 42.04 -1.19 -17.58
N ASN A 22 42.92 -0.94 -16.61
CA ASN A 22 42.57 -0.15 -15.44
C ASN A 22 42.07 1.21 -15.93
N HIS A 23 40.82 1.54 -15.61
CA HIS A 23 40.25 2.85 -15.93
C HIS A 23 41.01 3.89 -15.11
N ILE A 24 41.89 4.66 -15.76
CA ILE A 24 42.56 5.80 -15.15
C ILE A 24 41.52 6.93 -15.13
N ALA A 25 40.96 7.22 -13.95
CA ALA A 25 40.06 8.35 -13.79
C ALA A 25 40.81 9.64 -14.15
N SER A 26 40.21 10.47 -15.01
CA SER A 26 40.83 11.74 -15.38
C SER A 26 40.95 12.63 -14.13
N PRO A 27 42.01 13.46 -14.01
CA PRO A 27 42.18 14.35 -12.84
C PRO A 27 41.07 15.40 -12.70
N PHE A 28 40.21 15.57 -13.72
CA PHE A 28 39.05 16.45 -13.71
C PHE A 28 37.72 15.71 -13.42
N GLN A 29 37.74 14.39 -13.32
CA GLN A 29 36.58 13.64 -12.85
C GLN A 29 36.50 13.78 -11.34
N LEU A 30 35.57 14.61 -10.87
CA LEU A 30 35.14 14.60 -9.48
C LEU A 30 34.77 13.16 -9.12
N ALA A 31 35.57 12.52 -8.28
CA ALA A 31 35.24 11.22 -7.74
C ALA A 31 33.82 11.30 -7.15
N PRO A 32 32.90 10.38 -7.49
CA PRO A 32 31.57 10.42 -6.95
C PRO A 32 31.69 10.46 -5.43
N LYS A 33 31.18 11.53 -4.81
CA LYS A 33 31.19 11.65 -3.35
C LYS A 33 30.47 10.42 -2.83
N LYS A 34 31.19 9.57 -2.11
CA LYS A 34 30.60 8.44 -1.39
C LYS A 34 29.81 9.00 -0.22
N THR A 35 28.62 9.52 -0.48
CA THR A 35 27.63 9.88 0.53
C THR A 35 26.96 8.61 1.02
N PHE A 36 27.73 7.70 1.63
CA PHE A 36 27.15 6.65 2.47
C PHE A 36 27.02 7.22 3.87
N THR A 37 25.99 8.03 4.09
CA THR A 37 25.54 8.35 5.45
C THR A 37 25.04 7.07 6.13
N LYS A 38 25.22 7.01 7.45
CA LYS A 38 24.88 5.84 8.30
C LYS A 38 23.41 5.41 8.20
N LYS A 39 22.53 6.32 7.77
CA LYS A 39 21.17 6.06 7.30
C LYS A 39 21.09 6.49 5.84
N ASP A 40 20.91 5.50 4.98
CA ASP A 40 20.67 5.68 3.57
C ASP A 40 19.14 5.69 3.41
N PRO A 41 18.51 6.82 3.05
CA PRO A 41 17.06 6.91 2.95
C PRO A 41 16.48 5.86 1.99
N LEU A 42 17.26 5.43 0.98
CA LEU A 42 16.87 4.35 0.08
C LEU A 42 16.76 3.01 0.82
N LYS A 43 17.67 2.74 1.76
CA LYS A 43 17.62 1.52 2.57
C LYS A 43 16.47 1.55 3.57
N GLU A 44 16.12 2.71 4.11
CA GLU A 44 14.97 2.84 5.01
C GLU A 44 13.66 2.57 4.26
N GLU A 45 13.48 3.14 3.06
CA GLU A 45 12.31 2.85 2.22
C GLU A 45 12.26 1.39 1.76
N LEU A 46 13.41 0.79 1.45
CA LEU A 46 13.47 -0.62 1.09
C LEU A 46 13.06 -1.51 2.27
N LEU A 47 13.53 -1.20 3.49
CA LEU A 47 13.18 -1.95 4.70
C LEU A 47 11.69 -1.82 5.06
N LYS A 48 11.07 -0.64 4.86
CA LYS A 48 9.63 -0.46 5.09
C LYS A 48 8.76 -1.33 4.19
N ASN A 49 9.20 -1.59 2.95
CA ASN A 49 8.45 -2.34 1.94
C ASN A 49 8.90 -3.79 1.79
N THR A 50 9.93 -4.20 2.53
CA THR A 50 10.43 -5.59 2.52
C THR A 50 9.71 -6.37 3.62
N GLY A 51 8.92 -7.35 3.22
CA GLY A 51 8.22 -8.25 4.14
C GLY A 51 7.76 -9.52 3.46
N THR A 52 7.43 -10.52 4.27
CA THR A 52 6.80 -11.76 3.81
C THR A 52 5.36 -11.76 4.28
N PHE A 53 4.42 -11.97 3.35
CA PHE A 53 2.99 -12.04 3.65
C PHE A 53 2.53 -13.49 3.49
N ASN A 54 1.83 -14.00 4.51
CA ASN A 54 1.19 -15.31 4.44
C ASN A 54 -0.23 -15.14 3.91
N LEU A 55 -0.43 -15.56 2.66
CA LEU A 55 -1.73 -15.50 1.98
C LEU A 55 -2.46 -16.83 2.18
N THR A 56 -3.72 -16.75 2.60
CA THR A 56 -4.60 -17.91 2.71
C THR A 56 -5.63 -17.87 1.59
N ALA A 57 -5.66 -18.90 0.76
CA ALA A 57 -6.66 -19.04 -0.29
C ALA A 57 -7.71 -20.07 0.12
N ILE A 58 -8.97 -19.69 0.08
CA ILE A 58 -10.11 -20.54 0.37
C ILE A 58 -10.85 -20.77 -0.94
N ILE A 59 -10.93 -22.02 -1.38
CA ILE A 59 -11.57 -22.43 -2.62
C ILE A 59 -12.86 -23.18 -2.28
N GLU A 60 -13.96 -22.68 -2.80
CA GLU A 60 -15.30 -23.22 -2.56
C GLU A 60 -16.06 -23.34 -3.88
N GLU A 61 -17.11 -24.17 -3.89
CA GLU A 61 -18.03 -24.23 -5.01
C GLU A 61 -18.89 -22.96 -5.05
N ASP A 62 -18.99 -22.33 -6.21
CA ASP A 62 -19.84 -21.16 -6.39
C ASP A 62 -21.29 -21.60 -6.67
N ILE A 63 -22.04 -21.81 -5.58
CA ILE A 63 -23.45 -22.25 -5.62
C ILE A 63 -24.33 -21.25 -6.39
N GLN A 64 -24.01 -19.95 -6.31
CA GLN A 64 -24.79 -18.91 -7.00
C GLN A 64 -24.62 -19.01 -8.50
N THR A 65 -23.38 -19.06 -8.97
CA THR A 65 -23.06 -19.20 -10.40
C THR A 65 -23.54 -20.55 -10.93
N SER A 66 -23.29 -21.64 -10.21
CA SER A 66 -23.83 -22.97 -10.57
C SER A 66 -25.36 -22.96 -10.67
N SER A 67 -26.06 -22.17 -9.85
CA SER A 67 -27.52 -22.06 -9.90
C SER A 67 -28.05 -21.27 -11.10
N GLN A 68 -27.30 -20.26 -11.57
CA GLN A 68 -27.67 -19.48 -12.75
C GLN A 68 -27.48 -20.27 -14.05
N PHE A 69 -26.42 -21.09 -14.12
CA PHE A 69 -26.05 -21.84 -15.32
C PHE A 69 -26.54 -23.30 -15.33
N LYS A 70 -27.61 -23.62 -14.59
CA LYS A 70 -28.22 -24.98 -14.53
C LYS A 70 -28.62 -25.55 -15.89
N HIS A 71 -28.88 -24.69 -16.88
CA HIS A 71 -29.23 -25.10 -18.23
C HIS A 71 -28.05 -25.74 -18.99
N ILE A 72 -26.81 -25.53 -18.54
CA ILE A 72 -25.61 -26.10 -19.15
C ILE A 72 -25.25 -27.39 -18.40
N PRO A 73 -25.35 -28.57 -19.05
CA PRO A 73 -25.02 -29.84 -18.42
C PRO A 73 -23.52 -29.91 -18.09
N GLY A 74 -23.21 -30.30 -16.85
CA GLY A 74 -21.82 -30.45 -16.38
C GLY A 74 -21.12 -29.14 -16.05
N PHE A 75 -21.82 -28.01 -15.98
CA PHE A 75 -21.25 -26.74 -15.52
C PHE A 75 -20.93 -26.80 -14.02
N LEU A 76 -19.73 -26.38 -13.66
CA LEU A 76 -19.25 -26.25 -12.28
C LEU A 76 -18.63 -24.86 -12.11
N GLY A 77 -19.15 -24.09 -11.16
CA GLY A 77 -18.60 -22.81 -10.73
C GLY A 77 -17.72 -22.96 -9.50
N TYR A 78 -16.62 -22.20 -9.44
CA TYR A 78 -15.70 -22.13 -8.31
C TYR A 78 -15.47 -20.68 -7.91
N ILE A 79 -15.34 -20.43 -6.62
CA ILE A 79 -14.92 -19.15 -6.07
C ILE A 79 -13.67 -19.35 -5.22
N CYS A 80 -12.70 -18.48 -5.41
CA CYS A 80 -11.48 -18.41 -4.62
C CYS A 80 -11.45 -17.08 -3.88
N THR A 81 -11.51 -17.15 -2.55
CA THR A 81 -11.38 -15.99 -1.66
C THR A 81 -9.99 -15.98 -1.07
N LEU A 82 -9.23 -14.91 -1.35
CA LEU A 82 -7.88 -14.70 -0.85
C LEU A 82 -7.94 -13.80 0.39
N LYS A 83 -7.31 -14.24 1.48
CA LYS A 83 -7.29 -13.55 2.77
C LYS A 83 -5.86 -13.31 3.27
N ILE A 84 -5.65 -12.18 3.93
CA ILE A 84 -4.50 -11.90 4.78
C ILE A 84 -5.02 -11.73 6.20
N GLY A 85 -4.64 -12.61 7.12
CA GLY A 85 -5.21 -12.61 8.46
C GLY A 85 -6.73 -12.78 8.43
N ASN A 86 -7.47 -11.74 8.84
CA ASN A 86 -8.94 -11.74 8.85
C ASN A 86 -9.57 -10.94 7.68
N GLU A 87 -8.75 -10.28 6.86
CA GLU A 87 -9.23 -9.39 5.80
C GLU A 87 -9.26 -10.11 4.45
N VAL A 88 -10.34 -9.87 3.68
CA VAL A 88 -10.48 -10.37 2.32
C VAL A 88 -9.83 -9.39 1.36
N ILE A 89 -8.75 -9.84 0.73
CA ILE A 89 -7.97 -9.00 -0.18
C ILE A 89 -8.35 -9.20 -1.65
N GLY A 90 -8.92 -10.34 -2.01
CA GLY A 90 -9.28 -10.62 -3.39
C GLY A 90 -10.25 -11.77 -3.54
N ILE A 91 -11.06 -11.71 -4.59
CA ILE A 91 -12.08 -12.70 -4.93
C ILE A 91 -11.97 -13.01 -6.42
N GLY A 92 -11.70 -14.27 -6.74
CA GLY A 92 -11.64 -14.78 -8.11
C GLY A 92 -12.73 -15.81 -8.35
N ARG A 93 -13.41 -15.71 -9.49
CA ARG A 93 -14.36 -16.75 -9.93
C ARG A 93 -13.77 -17.52 -11.11
N GLY A 94 -14.07 -18.80 -11.17
CA GLY A 94 -13.72 -19.68 -12.28
C GLY A 94 -14.84 -20.64 -12.57
N SER A 95 -14.85 -21.20 -13.77
CA SER A 95 -15.84 -22.20 -14.18
C SER A 95 -15.20 -23.27 -15.03
N ALA A 96 -15.75 -24.48 -14.96
CA ALA A 96 -15.42 -25.57 -15.87
C ALA A 96 -16.70 -26.24 -16.37
N ILE A 97 -16.69 -26.69 -17.62
CA ILE A 97 -17.77 -27.50 -18.19
C ILE A 97 -17.25 -28.92 -18.35
N LEU A 98 -17.82 -29.83 -17.59
CA LEU A 98 -17.50 -31.25 -17.61
C LEU A 98 -18.19 -31.89 -18.81
N ASN A 99 -17.39 -32.46 -19.72
CA ASN A 99 -17.88 -33.22 -20.86
C ASN A 99 -17.03 -34.49 -21.02
N ARG A 100 -17.48 -35.44 -21.86
CA ARG A 100 -16.75 -36.69 -22.14
C ARG A 100 -15.29 -36.46 -22.53
N MET A 101 -15.02 -35.37 -23.25
CA MET A 101 -13.68 -34.96 -23.67
C MET A 101 -12.93 -34.08 -22.66
N ASN A 102 -13.64 -33.34 -21.79
CA ASN A 102 -13.04 -32.40 -20.86
C ASN A 102 -13.39 -32.76 -19.42
N LYS A 103 -12.41 -33.33 -18.71
CA LYS A 103 -12.53 -33.70 -17.29
C LYS A 103 -11.65 -32.85 -16.38
N PHE A 104 -11.06 -31.78 -16.90
CA PHE A 104 -10.03 -31.00 -16.20
C PHE A 104 -10.64 -29.88 -15.35
N VAL A 105 -11.21 -30.26 -14.21
CA VAL A 105 -11.69 -29.33 -13.18
C VAL A 105 -10.55 -28.46 -12.62
N GLU A 106 -9.37 -29.05 -12.47
CA GLU A 106 -8.19 -28.40 -11.90
C GLU A 106 -7.83 -27.08 -12.59
N ARG A 107 -7.99 -27.00 -13.92
CA ARG A 107 -7.69 -25.77 -14.66
C ARG A 107 -8.65 -24.64 -14.30
N GLY A 108 -9.93 -24.95 -14.09
CA GLY A 108 -10.93 -23.98 -13.64
C GLY A 108 -10.62 -23.45 -12.24
N ILE A 109 -10.17 -24.34 -11.34
CA ILE A 109 -9.77 -23.97 -9.98
C ILE A 109 -8.50 -23.10 -10.01
N ARG A 110 -7.46 -23.49 -10.78
CA ARG A 110 -6.23 -22.70 -10.95
C ARG A 110 -6.51 -21.33 -11.56
N PHE A 111 -7.49 -21.24 -12.46
CA PHE A 111 -7.94 -19.96 -13.00
C PHE A 111 -8.59 -19.09 -11.91
N ALA A 112 -9.50 -19.65 -11.10
CA ALA A 112 -10.10 -18.91 -9.98
C ALA A 112 -9.04 -18.40 -8.99
N TYR A 113 -8.02 -19.21 -8.71
CA TYR A 113 -6.89 -18.82 -7.88
C TYR A 113 -6.11 -17.65 -8.51
N GLY A 114 -5.70 -17.77 -9.78
CA GLY A 114 -4.99 -16.70 -10.48
C GLY A 114 -5.81 -15.41 -10.57
N ALA A 115 -7.11 -15.52 -10.83
CA ALA A 115 -8.03 -14.39 -10.85
C ALA A 115 -8.10 -13.68 -9.48
N SER A 116 -8.10 -14.43 -8.37
CA SER A 116 -8.11 -13.86 -7.02
C SER A 116 -6.84 -13.06 -6.69
N ILE A 117 -5.69 -13.48 -7.22
CA ILE A 117 -4.43 -12.75 -7.06
C ILE A 117 -4.44 -11.47 -7.89
N VAL A 118 -4.85 -11.55 -9.17
CA VAL A 118 -4.94 -10.37 -10.04
C VAL A 118 -5.87 -9.34 -9.43
N ASP A 119 -7.03 -9.79 -8.97
CA ASP A 119 -7.99 -8.95 -8.28
C ASP A 119 -7.42 -8.34 -6.99
N ALA A 120 -6.69 -9.10 -6.18
CA ALA A 120 -6.00 -8.56 -5.00
C ALA A 120 -4.94 -7.50 -5.36
N VAL A 121 -4.18 -7.68 -6.43
CA VAL A 121 -3.20 -6.69 -6.92
C VAL A 121 -3.88 -5.43 -7.46
N VAL A 122 -5.01 -5.56 -8.15
CA VAL A 122 -5.79 -4.41 -8.63
C VAL A 122 -6.42 -3.66 -7.46
N ARG A 123 -6.93 -4.38 -6.45
CA ARG A 123 -7.47 -3.76 -5.23
C ARG A 123 -6.36 -3.08 -4.43
N SER A 124 -5.18 -3.67 -4.33
CA SER A 124 -4.09 -3.03 -3.58
C SER A 124 -3.54 -1.77 -4.24
N THR A 125 -3.60 -1.67 -5.57
CA THR A 125 -3.17 -0.47 -6.29
C THR A 125 -4.21 0.66 -6.26
N LYS A 126 -5.50 0.33 -6.08
CA LYS A 126 -6.57 1.33 -5.91
C LYS A 126 -6.79 1.71 -4.44
N THR A 127 -6.63 0.74 -3.54
CA THR A 127 -6.73 0.87 -2.08
C THR A 127 -5.31 0.81 -1.52
N LEU A 128 -4.56 1.90 -1.72
CA LEU A 128 -3.13 1.99 -1.41
C LEU A 128 -2.80 1.81 0.09
N ASP A 129 -3.77 1.57 0.97
CA ASP A 129 -3.58 1.39 2.41
C ASP A 129 -3.61 -0.07 2.90
N ALA A 130 -4.23 -1.00 2.16
CA ALA A 130 -4.43 -2.38 2.65
C ALA A 130 -3.14 -3.24 2.63
N LEU A 131 -2.12 -2.82 1.86
CA LEU A 131 -0.80 -3.46 1.81
C LEU A 131 0.30 -2.66 2.52
N TYR A 132 -0.02 -1.51 3.12
CA TYR A 132 0.97 -0.74 3.88
C TYR A 132 1.14 -1.34 5.28
N LEU A 133 2.37 -1.75 5.59
CA LEU A 133 2.78 -2.14 6.94
C LEU A 133 2.61 -0.94 7.88
N LYS A 134 1.57 -0.96 8.73
CA LYS A 134 1.60 -0.20 9.99
C LYS A 134 2.60 -0.89 10.92
N THR A 135 3.88 -0.61 10.73
CA THR A 135 4.93 -1.02 11.65
C THR A 135 4.75 -0.24 12.95
N SER A 136 4.19 -0.91 13.96
CA SER A 136 4.26 -0.57 15.39
C SER A 136 4.18 0.93 15.77
N GLY A 137 3.00 1.37 16.21
CA GLY A 137 2.89 2.43 17.22
C GLY A 137 2.70 3.87 16.75
N GLN A 138 2.20 4.11 15.55
CA GLN A 138 1.70 5.45 15.19
C GLN A 138 0.29 5.38 14.62
N GLU A 139 -0.65 5.81 15.44
CA GLU A 139 -1.96 6.29 15.02
C GLU A 139 -1.74 7.48 14.10
N ASN A 140 -2.08 7.33 12.82
CA ASN A 140 -2.39 8.47 11.97
C ASN A 140 -3.77 8.22 11.33
N PRO A 141 -4.69 9.19 11.43
CA PRO A 141 -6.03 9.11 10.90
C PRO A 141 -6.00 9.46 9.42
N GLY A 142 -6.49 8.55 8.59
CA GLY A 142 -6.51 8.75 7.16
C GLY A 142 -7.12 7.57 6.42
N VAL A 143 -8.14 6.93 6.98
CA VAL A 143 -8.91 5.93 6.25
C VAL A 143 -10.38 6.26 6.39
N LEU A 144 -10.99 6.54 5.24
CA LEU A 144 -12.41 6.64 4.98
C LEU A 144 -13.14 5.46 5.63
N LYS A 145 -13.92 5.74 6.67
CA LYS A 145 -14.91 4.80 7.22
C LYS A 145 -16.22 5.01 6.48
N GLU A 146 -16.47 4.19 5.47
CA GLU A 146 -17.85 3.84 5.09
C GLU A 146 -18.25 2.60 5.89
N GLU A 147 -18.56 2.74 7.18
CA GLU A 147 -19.43 1.79 7.88
C GLU A 147 -20.22 2.54 8.95
N THR A 148 -21.54 2.45 8.83
CA THR A 148 -22.59 2.81 9.78
C THR A 148 -22.16 2.63 11.24
N GLY A 149 -21.80 3.75 11.86
CA GLY A 149 -21.50 3.88 13.28
C GLY A 149 -21.42 5.36 13.59
N GLU A 150 -22.30 5.82 14.47
CA GLU A 150 -22.44 7.19 14.96
C GLU A 150 -21.07 7.88 15.11
N ILE A 151 -20.80 8.87 14.25
CA ILE A 151 -19.57 9.66 14.28
C ILE A 151 -19.76 10.68 15.40
N ASP A 152 -19.08 10.47 16.52
CA ASP A 152 -18.91 11.51 17.54
C ASP A 152 -17.99 12.58 16.94
N TYR A 153 -18.60 13.53 16.22
CA TYR A 153 -17.94 14.64 15.55
C TYR A 153 -17.53 15.65 16.63
N THR A 154 -16.44 15.36 17.34
CA THR A 154 -15.83 16.36 18.22
C THR A 154 -15.16 17.41 17.33
N PRO A 155 -15.66 18.65 17.29
CA PRO A 155 -15.14 19.65 16.36
C PRO A 155 -13.70 20.02 16.75
N GLU A 156 -12.79 19.97 15.78
CA GLU A 156 -11.39 20.29 16.00
C GLU A 156 -11.21 21.76 16.38
N LEU A 157 -10.42 22.03 17.43
CA LEU A 157 -10.07 23.38 17.85
C LEU A 157 -9.28 24.13 16.76
N ALA A 158 -9.48 25.45 16.72
CA ALA A 158 -8.82 26.35 15.79
C ALA A 158 -7.29 26.26 15.90
N THR A 159 -6.62 26.26 14.75
CA THR A 159 -5.15 26.25 14.70
C THR A 159 -4.55 27.53 15.26
N ASP A 160 -3.34 27.46 15.82
CA ASP A 160 -2.63 28.64 16.33
C ASP A 160 -2.49 29.77 15.29
N LYS A 161 -2.36 29.39 14.01
CA LYS A 161 -2.32 30.35 12.89
C LYS A 161 -3.65 31.08 12.73
N GLN A 162 -4.78 30.37 12.76
CA GLN A 162 -6.11 30.99 12.69
C GLN A 162 -6.36 31.88 13.90
N LYS A 163 -5.97 31.43 15.10
CA LYS A 163 -6.10 32.23 16.34
C LYS A 163 -5.26 33.50 16.30
N SER A 164 -4.00 33.41 15.88
CA SER A 164 -3.11 34.58 15.73
C SER A 164 -3.66 35.58 14.73
N TYR A 165 -4.13 35.09 13.57
CA TYR A 165 -4.69 35.95 12.53
C TYR A 165 -5.99 36.62 12.96
N LEU A 166 -6.87 35.89 13.66
CA LEU A 166 -8.11 36.45 14.19
C LEU A 166 -7.85 37.51 15.27
N ARG A 167 -6.83 37.34 16.13
CA ARG A 167 -6.39 38.37 17.09
C ARG A 167 -5.95 39.65 16.38
N GLU A 168 -5.19 39.54 15.29
CA GLU A 168 -4.78 40.69 14.48
C GLU A 168 -5.98 41.41 13.86
N LEU A 169 -6.93 40.66 13.28
CA LEU A 169 -8.14 41.22 12.68
C LEU A 169 -9.04 41.93 13.71
N ILE A 170 -9.19 41.37 14.91
CA ILE A 170 -9.95 41.98 16.00
C ILE A 170 -9.28 43.30 16.46
N ASN A 171 -7.96 43.32 16.58
CA ASN A 171 -7.22 44.54 16.93
C ASN A 171 -7.38 45.66 15.88
N ILE A 172 -7.53 45.30 14.61
CA ILE A 172 -7.67 46.26 13.51
C ILE A 172 -9.11 46.77 13.39
N ASN A 173 -10.10 45.88 13.51
CA ASN A 173 -11.49 46.19 13.17
C ASN A 173 -12.39 46.55 14.37
N VAL A 174 -12.00 46.19 15.60
CA VAL A 174 -12.80 46.47 16.80
C VAL A 174 -12.22 47.69 17.53
N LEU A 175 -12.94 48.81 17.46
CA LEU A 175 -12.52 50.10 18.03
C LEU A 175 -12.79 50.23 19.53
N ASP A 176 -13.79 49.50 20.07
CA ASP A 176 -14.08 49.49 21.50
C ASP A 176 -13.19 48.48 22.24
N ASP A 177 -12.46 48.97 23.25
CA ASP A 177 -11.54 48.16 24.05
C ASP A 177 -12.28 47.06 24.84
N ARG A 178 -13.52 47.32 25.29
CA ARG A 178 -14.30 46.33 26.04
C ARG A 178 -14.79 45.18 25.17
N GLU A 179 -15.21 45.49 23.95
CA GLU A 179 -15.60 44.46 22.98
C GLU A 179 -14.38 43.65 22.53
N ARG A 180 -13.23 44.31 22.36
CA ARG A 180 -11.97 43.65 21.97
C ARG A 180 -11.55 42.57 22.98
N ASP A 181 -11.63 42.87 24.27
CA ASP A 181 -11.27 41.93 25.33
C ASP A 181 -12.23 40.73 25.38
N GLN A 182 -13.52 40.97 25.16
CA GLN A 182 -14.52 39.90 25.06
C GLN A 182 -14.24 38.97 23.89
N TRP A 183 -13.97 39.53 22.71
CA TRP A 183 -13.60 38.74 21.53
C TRP A 183 -12.31 37.95 21.77
N ALA A 184 -11.29 38.55 22.37
CA ALA A 184 -10.02 37.90 22.65
C ALA A 184 -10.16 36.68 23.58
N SER A 185 -11.04 36.77 24.59
CA SER A 185 -11.30 35.66 25.52
C SER A 185 -11.93 34.43 24.88
N GLN A 186 -12.67 34.60 23.78
CA GLN A 186 -13.38 33.50 23.12
C GLN A 186 -12.52 32.76 22.10
N ILE A 187 -11.39 33.34 21.66
CA ILE A 187 -10.57 32.80 20.56
C ILE A 187 -10.00 31.42 20.87
N ASP A 188 -9.66 31.16 22.14
CA ASP A 188 -9.00 29.91 22.51
C ASP A 188 -9.93 28.69 22.49
N GLU A 189 -11.24 28.92 22.61
CA GLU A 189 -12.29 27.89 22.60
C GLU A 189 -12.90 27.66 21.20
N LEU A 190 -12.56 28.48 20.21
CA LEU A 190 -13.12 28.36 18.86
C LEU A 190 -12.67 27.09 18.15
N THR A 191 -13.60 26.51 17.41
CA THR A 191 -13.33 25.44 16.44
C THR A 191 -12.73 26.01 15.15
N LYS A 192 -12.13 25.15 14.32
CA LYS A 192 -11.53 25.56 13.03
C LYS A 192 -12.54 26.22 12.09
N ASP A 193 -13.78 25.75 12.11
CA ASP A 193 -14.84 26.24 11.23
C ASP A 193 -15.33 27.61 11.69
N GLU A 194 -15.62 27.76 12.99
CA GLU A 194 -16.02 29.05 13.58
C GLU A 194 -14.93 30.12 13.45
N ALA A 195 -13.66 29.74 13.62
CA ALA A 195 -12.54 30.65 13.41
C ALA A 195 -12.47 31.12 11.95
N SER A 196 -12.67 30.21 10.99
CA SER A 196 -12.70 30.54 9.56
C SER A 196 -13.85 31.48 9.20
N GLU A 197 -15.04 31.27 9.75
CA GLU A 197 -16.21 32.14 9.56
C GLU A 197 -15.97 33.54 10.12
N LYS A 198 -15.44 33.65 11.35
CA LYS A 198 -15.12 34.93 11.98
C LYS A 198 -14.03 35.69 11.22
N ILE A 199 -13.02 34.99 10.71
CA ILE A 199 -11.99 35.58 9.84
C ILE A 199 -12.63 36.18 8.58
N GLN A 200 -13.55 35.46 7.93
CA GLN A 200 -14.26 35.96 6.74
C GLN A 200 -15.16 37.17 7.07
N PHE A 201 -15.77 37.20 8.26
CA PHE A 201 -16.56 38.34 8.71
C PHE A 201 -15.72 39.61 8.83
N PHE A 202 -14.52 39.53 9.42
CA PHE A 202 -13.63 40.68 9.61
C PHE A 202 -12.84 41.07 8.36
N MET A 203 -12.77 40.22 7.33
CA MET A 203 -12.15 40.57 6.04
C MET A 203 -13.10 41.30 5.08
N ARG A 204 -14.41 41.33 5.37
CA ARG A 204 -15.40 42.11 4.61
C ARG A 204 -15.40 43.57 5.05
#